data_AF-A0A842YFY5-F1
#
_entry.id   AF-A0A842YFY5-F1
#
_cell.length_a   1.000
_cell.length_b   1.000
_cell.length_c   1.000
_cell.angle_alpha   90.00
_cell.angle_beta   90.00
_cell.angle_gamma   90.00
#
_symmetry.space_group_name_H-M   'P 1'
#
loop_
_entity.id
_entity.type
_entity.pdbx_description
1 polymer ?
#
loop_
_entity_poly.entity_id
_entity_poly.type
_entity_poly.pdbx_seq_one_letter_code
_entity_poly.pdbx_strand_id
1 'polypeptide(L)'
;VDPTQDNRLRDTTARLASITNTYLEIQIAPLLQSSGLNRSKLLKSYRESVSTAMDAGMGVVLTSGAIRPMGLRSSVAMAHIGILLGMDRAYADSAVSSIPKSIIERNTKKLQPGFVSNGVEILQKGDEK
;
A
#
# COMPACT_ATOMS: atom_id res chain seq x y z
N VAL A 1 -16.22 -22.88 11.60
CA VAL A 1 -15.56 -21.56 11.70
C VAL A 1 -15.25 -21.13 10.28
N ASP A 2 -15.85 -20.05 9.79
CA ASP A 2 -15.68 -19.60 8.41
C ASP A 2 -14.27 -18.99 8.24
N PRO A 3 -13.36 -19.59 7.45
CA PRO A 3 -11.98 -19.11 7.30
C PRO A 3 -11.89 -17.75 6.59
N THR A 4 -12.99 -17.22 6.07
CA THR A 4 -13.03 -15.87 5.49
C THR A 4 -13.10 -14.76 6.54
N GLN A 5 -13.47 -15.07 7.80
CA GLN A 5 -13.50 -14.09 8.90
C GLN A 5 -12.10 -13.70 9.40
N ASP A 6 -11.08 -14.55 9.21
CA ASP A 6 -9.75 -14.33 9.78
C ASP A 6 -8.87 -13.37 8.96
N ASN A 7 -9.25 -13.09 7.71
CA ASN A 7 -8.44 -12.29 6.77
C ASN A 7 -8.95 -10.85 6.54
N ARG A 8 -9.96 -10.38 7.27
CA ARG A 8 -10.48 -9.01 7.10
C ARG A 8 -9.66 -8.02 7.90
N LEU A 9 -9.23 -6.92 7.27
CA LEU A 9 -8.62 -5.79 7.96
C LEU A 9 -9.60 -5.23 9.00
N ARG A 10 -9.16 -5.14 10.27
CA ARG A 10 -9.93 -4.55 11.35
C ARG A 10 -9.63 -3.06 11.46
N ASP A 11 -10.64 -2.25 11.77
CA ASP A 11 -10.49 -0.81 11.99
C ASP A 11 -9.42 -0.48 13.04
N THR A 12 -9.39 -1.20 14.16
CA THR A 12 -8.37 -1.01 15.21
C THR A 12 -6.95 -1.26 14.70
N THR A 13 -6.75 -2.31 13.91
CA THR A 13 -5.47 -2.61 13.27
C THR A 13 -5.08 -1.52 12.26
N ALA A 14 -6.03 -1.05 11.45
CA ALA A 14 -5.81 0.02 10.48
C ALA A 14 -5.43 1.34 11.17
N ARG A 15 -6.08 1.69 12.30
CA ARG A 15 -5.73 2.88 13.09
C ARG A 15 -4.33 2.80 13.69
N LEU A 16 -3.92 1.63 14.19
CA LEU A 16 -2.54 1.46 14.67
C LEU A 16 -1.52 1.55 13.52
N ALA A 17 -1.85 1.00 12.36
CA ALA A 17 -1.01 1.09 11.17
C ALA A 17 -0.87 2.54 10.66
N SER A 18 -1.93 3.35 10.72
CA SER A 18 -1.87 4.75 10.28
C SER A 18 -0.94 5.58 11.16
N ILE A 19 -0.98 5.39 12.49
CA ILE A 19 -0.09 6.07 13.45
C ILE A 19 1.37 5.72 13.21
N THR A 20 1.66 4.49 12.79
CA THR A 20 3.03 4.02 12.52
C THR A 20 3.49 4.25 11.08
N ASN A 21 2.69 4.96 10.27
CA ASN A 21 2.99 5.28 8.87
C ASN A 21 3.26 4.00 8.04
N THR A 22 2.41 3.00 8.30
CA THR A 22 2.28 1.71 7.62
C THR A 22 1.10 1.79 6.63
N TYR A 23 1.26 1.16 5.46
CA TYR A 23 0.30 1.26 4.35
C TYR A 23 -0.32 -0.10 4.03
N LEU A 24 -1.55 -0.09 3.53
CA LEU A 24 -2.22 -1.27 2.99
C LEU A 24 -1.78 -1.47 1.54
N GLU A 25 -1.20 -2.63 1.21
CA GLU A 25 -0.93 -3.01 -0.17
C GLU A 25 -2.14 -3.72 -0.77
N ILE A 26 -2.59 -3.29 -1.94
CA ILE A 26 -3.53 -4.03 -2.78
C ILE A 26 -2.82 -4.50 -4.05
N GLN A 27 -2.74 -5.81 -4.21
CA GLN A 27 -2.12 -6.47 -5.35
C GLN A 27 -3.15 -6.75 -6.45
N ILE A 28 -2.82 -6.44 -7.71
CA ILE A 28 -3.75 -6.65 -8.83
C ILE A 28 -3.71 -8.07 -9.39
N ALA A 29 -2.56 -8.76 -9.33
CA ALA A 29 -2.40 -10.10 -9.89
C ALA A 29 -3.49 -11.12 -9.50
N PRO A 30 -3.96 -11.18 -8.24
CA PRO A 30 -5.04 -12.10 -7.85
C PRO A 30 -6.36 -11.83 -8.60
N LEU A 31 -6.66 -10.59 -8.97
CA LEU A 31 -7.85 -10.25 -9.78
C LEU A 31 -7.72 -10.77 -11.22
N LEU A 32 -6.50 -10.73 -11.78
CA LEU A 32 -6.21 -11.21 -13.13
C LEU A 32 -6.26 -12.74 -13.21
N GLN A 33 -5.90 -13.42 -12.12
CA GLN A 33 -5.79 -14.89 -12.05
C GLN A 33 -7.09 -15.57 -11.60
N SER A 34 -8.00 -14.86 -10.93
CA SER A 34 -9.32 -15.37 -10.53
C SER A 34 -10.37 -15.12 -11.62
N SER A 35 -11.49 -15.84 -11.61
CA SER A 35 -12.63 -15.61 -12.51
C SER A 35 -13.97 -15.80 -11.79
N GLY A 36 -15.07 -15.38 -12.43
CA GLY A 36 -16.43 -15.59 -11.94
C GLY A 36 -16.65 -15.14 -10.49
N LEU A 37 -17.32 -15.99 -9.70
CA LEU A 37 -17.63 -15.73 -8.30
C LEU A 37 -16.38 -15.47 -7.44
N ASN A 38 -15.27 -16.13 -7.73
CA ASN A 38 -14.03 -15.95 -6.96
C ASN A 38 -13.47 -14.54 -7.14
N ARG A 39 -13.48 -14.01 -8.37
CA ARG A 39 -13.08 -12.63 -8.65
C ARG A 39 -14.01 -11.64 -7.96
N SER A 40 -15.33 -11.90 -7.97
CA SER A 40 -16.30 -11.03 -7.28
C SER A 40 -16.08 -10.99 -5.76
N LYS A 41 -15.82 -12.13 -5.13
CA LYS A 41 -15.49 -12.21 -3.69
C LYS A 41 -14.19 -11.46 -3.36
N LEU A 42 -13.18 -11.59 -4.22
CA LEU A 42 -11.91 -10.87 -4.07
C LEU A 42 -12.10 -9.35 -4.17
N LEU A 43 -12.86 -8.88 -5.17
CA LEU A 43 -13.21 -7.47 -5.32
C LEU A 43 -13.95 -6.93 -4.10
N LYS A 44 -14.91 -7.70 -3.56
CA LYS A 44 -15.61 -7.34 -2.33
C LYS A 44 -14.64 -7.17 -1.16
N SER A 45 -13.75 -8.14 -0.95
CA SER A 45 -12.76 -8.10 0.13
C SER A 45 -11.80 -6.90 0.00
N TYR A 46 -11.34 -6.60 -1.23
CA TYR A 46 -10.50 -5.43 -1.49
C TYR A 46 -11.24 -4.13 -1.19
N ARG A 47 -12.49 -3.98 -1.64
CA ARG A 47 -13.30 -2.79 -1.33
C ARG A 47 -13.50 -2.59 0.17
N GLU A 48 -13.81 -3.65 0.90
CA GLU A 48 -14.00 -3.59 2.37
C GLU A 48 -12.69 -3.21 3.08
N SER A 49 -11.57 -3.77 2.65
CA SER A 49 -10.24 -3.47 3.22
C SER A 49 -9.79 -2.04 2.90
N VAL A 50 -10.00 -1.58 1.67
CA VAL A 50 -9.68 -0.21 1.24
C VAL A 50 -10.54 0.81 2.00
N SER A 51 -11.84 0.57 2.14
CA SER A 51 -12.72 1.44 2.95
C SER A 51 -12.20 1.50 4.39
N THR A 52 -11.99 0.34 5.02
CA THR A 52 -11.52 0.27 6.42
C THR A 52 -10.19 1.00 6.62
N ALA A 53 -9.25 0.85 5.68
CA ALA A 53 -7.98 1.56 5.72
C ALA A 53 -8.17 3.08 5.62
N MET A 54 -8.90 3.55 4.60
CA MET A 54 -9.10 4.98 4.38
C MET A 54 -9.90 5.64 5.53
N ASP A 55 -10.94 4.98 6.03
CA ASP A 55 -11.75 5.45 7.16
C ASP A 55 -10.94 5.55 8.48
N ALA A 56 -9.90 4.72 8.61
CA ALA A 56 -8.95 4.75 9.73
C ALA A 56 -7.74 5.69 9.51
N GLY A 57 -7.66 6.36 8.36
CA GLY A 57 -6.53 7.21 7.96
C GLY A 57 -5.27 6.43 7.55
N MET A 58 -5.37 5.13 7.35
CA MET A 58 -4.27 4.30 6.83
C MET A 58 -4.13 4.51 5.33
N GLY A 59 -2.91 4.81 4.88
CA GLY A 59 -2.62 4.96 3.46
C GLY A 59 -2.74 3.62 2.71
N VAL A 60 -3.02 3.69 1.41
CA VAL A 60 -3.18 2.53 0.52
C VAL A 60 -2.25 2.68 -0.67
N VAL A 61 -1.62 1.58 -1.08
CA VAL A 61 -0.74 1.49 -2.24
C VAL A 61 -1.25 0.40 -3.17
N LEU A 62 -1.21 0.67 -4.47
CA LEU A 62 -1.57 -0.29 -5.52
C LEU A 62 -0.31 -0.86 -6.16
N THR A 63 -0.21 -2.19 -6.20
CA THR A 63 0.92 -2.90 -6.81
C THR A 63 0.45 -3.94 -7.81
N SER A 64 1.33 -4.33 -8.73
CA SER A 64 0.98 -5.33 -9.73
C SER A 64 0.86 -6.73 -9.10
N GLY A 65 1.66 -7.05 -8.08
CA GLY A 65 1.81 -8.42 -7.55
C GLY A 65 2.28 -9.43 -8.62
N ALA A 66 2.84 -8.95 -9.74
CA ALA A 66 3.14 -9.77 -10.90
C ALA A 66 4.46 -10.54 -10.73
N ILE A 67 4.40 -11.86 -10.89
CA ILE A 67 5.59 -12.74 -10.90
C ILE A 67 6.25 -12.87 -12.28
N ARG A 68 5.57 -12.39 -13.34
CA ARG A 68 6.04 -12.41 -14.73
C ARG A 68 5.65 -11.10 -15.43
N PRO A 69 6.40 -10.63 -16.44
CA PRO A 69 6.11 -9.39 -17.15
C PRO A 69 4.67 -9.29 -17.70
N MET A 70 4.10 -10.40 -18.18
CA MET A 70 2.72 -10.45 -18.69
C MET A 70 1.63 -10.15 -17.64
N GLY A 71 1.99 -10.22 -16.35
CA GLY A 71 1.11 -9.85 -15.24
C GLY A 71 1.09 -8.34 -14.95
N LEU A 72 1.97 -7.55 -15.59
CA LEU A 72 2.03 -6.11 -15.38
C LEU A 72 0.85 -5.38 -16.06
N ARG A 73 0.52 -4.21 -15.53
CA ARG A 73 -0.45 -3.28 -16.11
C ARG A 73 0.15 -1.88 -16.08
N SER A 74 -0.28 -1.02 -17.00
CA SER A 74 0.13 0.39 -16.97
C SER A 74 -0.38 1.05 -15.69
N SER A 75 0.34 2.06 -15.20
CA SER A 75 -0.06 2.84 -14.02
C SER A 75 -1.49 3.38 -14.15
N VAL A 76 -1.87 3.84 -15.34
CA VAL A 76 -3.23 4.30 -15.65
C VAL A 76 -4.25 3.19 -15.43
N ALA A 77 -4.02 1.98 -15.95
CA ALA A 77 -4.93 0.86 -15.73
C ALA A 77 -5.03 0.47 -14.25
N MET A 78 -3.91 0.54 -13.52
CA MET A 78 -3.89 0.29 -12.08
C MET A 78 -4.69 1.33 -11.29
N ALA A 79 -4.59 2.62 -11.65
CA ALA A 79 -5.37 3.68 -11.00
C ALA A 79 -6.89 3.48 -11.19
N HIS A 80 -7.34 3.02 -12.36
CA HIS A 80 -8.75 2.67 -12.57
C HIS A 80 -9.23 1.53 -11.68
N ILE A 81 -8.35 0.58 -11.33
CA ILE A 81 -8.67 -0.43 -10.31
C ILE A 81 -8.82 0.24 -8.94
N GLY A 82 -7.97 1.20 -8.57
CA GLY A 82 -8.14 2.00 -7.34
C GLY A 82 -9.50 2.68 -7.26
N ILE A 83 -9.94 3.30 -8.35
CA ILE A 83 -11.26 3.95 -8.45
C ILE A 83 -12.38 2.92 -8.26
N LEU A 84 -12.29 1.76 -8.91
CA LEU A 84 -13.23 0.65 -8.74
C LEU A 84 -13.30 0.18 -7.27
N LEU A 85 -12.19 0.27 -6.54
CA LEU A 85 -12.10 -0.09 -5.13
C LEU A 85 -12.62 0.98 -4.17
N GLY A 86 -13.06 2.14 -4.68
CA GLY A 86 -13.67 3.21 -3.90
C GLY A 86 -12.74 4.39 -3.59
N MET A 87 -11.56 4.45 -4.20
CA MET A 87 -10.68 5.63 -4.11
C MET A 87 -11.19 6.75 -5.02
N ASP A 88 -10.97 8.00 -4.63
CA ASP A 88 -11.08 9.10 -5.58
C ASP A 88 -9.94 9.05 -6.62
N ARG A 89 -10.12 9.76 -7.74
CA ARG A 89 -9.16 9.74 -8.85
C ARG A 89 -7.77 10.22 -8.45
N ALA A 90 -7.67 11.32 -7.70
CA ALA A 90 -6.39 11.92 -7.35
C ALA A 90 -5.60 11.01 -6.40
N TYR A 91 -6.30 10.40 -5.44
CA TYR A 91 -5.72 9.43 -4.54
C TYR A 91 -5.31 8.14 -5.27
N ALA A 92 -6.13 7.62 -6.17
CA ALA A 92 -5.80 6.43 -6.96
C ALA A 92 -4.55 6.64 -7.84
N ASP A 93 -4.41 7.80 -8.47
CA ASP A 93 -3.21 8.18 -9.23
C ASP A 93 -1.98 8.27 -8.30
N SER A 94 -2.14 8.80 -7.10
CA SER A 94 -1.07 8.89 -6.09
C SER A 94 -0.67 7.51 -5.54
N ALA A 95 -1.63 6.60 -5.34
CA ALA A 95 -1.42 5.26 -4.81
C ALA A 95 -0.57 4.35 -5.71
N VAL A 96 -0.49 4.65 -7.02
CA VAL A 96 0.38 3.97 -7.98
C VAL A 96 1.70 4.70 -8.24
N SER A 97 1.87 5.92 -7.74
CA SER A 97 3.00 6.79 -8.11
C SER A 97 3.67 7.48 -6.92
N SER A 98 3.17 8.62 -6.48
CA SER A 98 3.78 9.49 -5.48
C SER A 98 3.87 8.84 -4.10
N ILE A 99 2.87 8.06 -3.68
CA ILE A 99 2.87 7.38 -2.39
C ILE A 99 3.95 6.29 -2.34
N PRO A 100 4.02 5.33 -3.28
CA PRO A 100 5.16 4.40 -3.35
C PRO A 100 6.52 5.09 -3.36
N LYS A 101 6.66 6.17 -4.14
CA LYS A 101 7.91 6.94 -4.22
C LYS A 101 8.31 7.53 -2.87
N SER A 102 7.38 8.15 -2.14
CA SER A 102 7.67 8.73 -0.83
C SER A 102 8.03 7.66 0.22
N ILE A 103 7.40 6.49 0.15
CA ILE A 103 7.75 5.34 1.01
C ILE A 103 9.19 4.90 0.74
N ILE A 104 9.57 4.76 -0.53
CA ILE A 104 10.94 4.39 -0.93
C ILE A 104 11.93 5.44 -0.45
N GLU A 105 11.71 6.72 -0.76
CA GLU A 105 12.61 7.82 -0.36
C GLU A 105 12.83 7.86 1.16
N ARG A 106 11.75 7.75 1.94
CA ARG A 106 11.83 7.69 3.40
C ARG A 106 12.65 6.48 3.88
N ASN A 107 12.43 5.30 3.31
CA ASN A 107 13.13 4.09 3.73
C ASN A 107 14.58 4.09 3.27
N THR A 108 14.90 4.62 2.10
CA THR A 108 16.27 4.80 1.62
C THR A 108 17.05 5.75 2.53
N LYS A 109 16.44 6.85 3.00
CA LYS A 109 17.07 7.74 3.99
C LYS A 109 17.46 7.02 5.28
N LYS A 110 16.61 6.12 5.78
CA LYS A 110 16.91 5.32 7.00
C LYS A 110 18.13 4.40 6.85
N LEU A 111 18.49 4.06 5.62
CA LEU A 111 19.63 3.20 5.31
C LEU A 111 20.94 4.00 5.10
N GLN A 112 20.89 5.34 5.15
CA GLN A 112 22.07 6.16 4.97
C GLN A 112 22.95 6.16 6.22
N PRO A 113 24.30 6.14 6.09
CA PRO A 113 25.23 6.05 7.23
C PRO A 113 25.10 7.15 8.30
N GLY A 114 24.54 8.31 7.95
CA GLY A 114 24.32 9.44 8.87
C GLY A 114 22.97 9.43 9.57
N PHE A 115 22.07 8.50 9.25
CA PHE A 115 20.75 8.45 9.85
C PHE A 115 20.80 7.92 11.29
N VAL A 116 20.23 8.66 12.24
CA VAL A 116 20.11 8.24 13.65
C VAL A 116 18.66 7.89 13.96
N SER A 117 17.75 8.82 13.70
CA SER A 117 16.31 8.65 13.93
C SER A 117 15.51 9.58 13.00
N ASN A 118 14.19 9.41 12.96
CA ASN A 118 13.35 10.28 12.13
C ASN A 118 13.53 11.75 12.54
N GLY A 119 14.00 12.59 11.61
CA GLY A 119 14.28 14.01 11.85
C GLY A 119 15.67 14.31 12.41
N VAL A 120 16.54 13.30 12.58
CA VAL A 120 17.91 13.48 13.10
C VAL A 120 18.91 12.79 12.18
N GLU A 121 19.84 13.57 11.63
CA GLU A 121 20.93 13.12 10.78
C GLU A 121 22.27 13.74 11.18
N ILE A 122 23.35 12.97 11.06
CA ILE A 122 24.72 13.42 11.29
C ILE A 122 25.25 14.02 9.98
N LEU A 123 25.43 15.34 9.95
CA LEU A 123 25.99 16.05 8.81
C LEU A 123 27.52 16.06 8.80
N GLN A 124 28.13 16.11 9.99
CA GLN A 124 29.57 16.09 10.17
C GLN A 124 29.90 15.31 11.45
N LYS A 125 30.81 14.33 11.34
CA LYS A 125 31.40 13.67 12.51
C LYS A 125 32.53 14.55 13.03
N GLY A 126 32.63 14.69 14.35
CA GLY A 126 33.81 15.31 14.97
C GLY A 126 35.04 14.42 14.81
N ASP A 127 36.23 15.02 14.76
CA ASP A 127 37.48 14.27 14.72
C ASP A 127 37.64 13.48 16.02
N GLU A 128 37.90 12.17 15.90
CA GLU A 128 38.27 11.34 17.05
C GLU A 128 39.65 11.78 17.55
N LYS A 129 39.75 12.13 18.84
CA LYS A 129 41.01 12.47 19.51
C LYS A 129 41.78 11.22 19.92
#